data_AF-A0A8B3KZN7-F1
#
_entry.id   AF-A0A8B3KZN7-F1
#
_cell.length_a   1.000
_cell.length_b   1.000
_cell.length_c   1.000
_cell.angle_alpha   90.00
_cell.angle_beta   90.00
_cell.angle_gamma   90.00
#
_symmetry.space_group_name_H-M   'P 1'
#
loop_
_entity.id
_entity.type
_entity.pdbx_description
1 polymer ?
#
loop_
_entity_poly.entity_id
_entity_poly.type
_entity_poly.pdbx_seq_one_letter_code
_entity_poly.pdbx_strand_id
1 'polypeptide(L)'
;MKRKVTLRSTLLIAAPLLLAAVPALAQDAPATIISIIGGLAPDDLLNIRATASPDGKVAARLPNGAAVKNYGCKTVNNYPWCKVEDTQDAHIVGWAPARYLSPNNPAPAPEDAAVPATEARPPQEANAPEPSEEPQPDIAARLGRSEPADPPSAADISAVAMQDAYALAFAASAITESDTPAPDAADGIPCARRIGQPMTRCLISVAHEAGDSVVTVT
;
A
#
# COMPACT_ATOMS: atom_id res chain seq x y z
N MET A 1 56.10 -49.97 -38.94
CA MET A 1 57.49 -49.46 -39.00
C MET A 1 57.49 -47.94 -39.14
N LYS A 2 58.53 -47.25 -38.61
CA LYS A 2 58.92 -45.85 -38.86
C LYS A 2 58.03 -44.73 -38.26
N ARG A 3 58.52 -44.14 -37.16
CA ARG A 3 58.10 -42.84 -36.59
C ARG A 3 58.72 -41.68 -37.39
N LYS A 4 58.12 -40.48 -37.35
CA LYS A 4 58.85 -39.20 -37.48
C LYS A 4 58.26 -38.16 -36.52
N VAL A 5 59.16 -37.39 -35.90
CA VAL A 5 58.90 -36.33 -34.90
C VAL A 5 59.83 -35.16 -35.19
N THR A 6 59.32 -33.94 -35.07
CA THR A 6 60.03 -32.63 -34.98
C THR A 6 59.01 -31.65 -34.37
N LEU A 7 59.15 -31.07 -33.16
CA LEU A 7 60.07 -29.98 -32.73
C LEU A 7 60.10 -28.82 -33.76
N ARG A 8 60.06 -27.51 -33.47
CA ARG A 8 60.25 -26.64 -32.27
C ARG A 8 59.64 -25.24 -32.63
N SER A 9 59.45 -24.20 -31.79
CA SER A 9 59.71 -23.94 -30.36
C SER A 9 58.84 -22.75 -29.84
N THR A 10 58.79 -22.58 -28.52
CA THR A 10 58.62 -21.33 -27.71
C THR A 10 58.39 -19.97 -28.41
N LEU A 11 57.34 -19.25 -27.97
CA LEU A 11 57.47 -17.82 -27.64
C LEU A 11 56.54 -17.43 -26.48
N LEU A 12 57.10 -16.77 -25.47
CA LEU A 12 56.43 -16.33 -24.25
C LEU A 12 55.77 -14.97 -24.48
N ILE A 13 54.50 -14.81 -24.10
CA ILE A 13 53.92 -13.50 -23.80
C ILE A 13 53.28 -13.59 -22.42
N ALA A 14 54.05 -13.17 -21.40
CA ALA A 14 53.52 -12.95 -20.07
C ALA A 14 52.81 -11.59 -20.04
N ALA A 15 51.48 -11.60 -20.02
CA ALA A 15 50.69 -10.42 -19.71
C ALA A 15 50.34 -10.47 -18.21
N PRO A 16 50.81 -9.52 -17.38
CA PRO A 16 50.45 -9.49 -15.97
C PRO A 16 48.97 -9.11 -15.82
N LEU A 17 48.20 -9.98 -15.17
CA LEU A 17 46.83 -9.70 -14.73
C LEU A 17 46.86 -8.59 -13.66
N LEU A 18 46.66 -7.35 -14.09
CA LEU A 18 46.31 -6.24 -13.20
C LEU A 18 44.88 -6.46 -12.68
N LEU A 19 44.75 -7.16 -11.55
CA LEU A 19 43.54 -7.07 -10.73
C LEU A 19 43.47 -5.67 -10.14
N ALA A 20 42.88 -4.74 -10.89
CA ALA A 20 42.38 -3.49 -10.34
C ALA A 20 41.23 -3.86 -9.38
N ALA A 21 41.49 -3.76 -8.08
CA ALA A 21 40.45 -3.84 -7.06
C ALA A 21 39.54 -2.61 -7.21
N VAL A 22 38.46 -2.76 -7.98
CA VAL A 22 37.43 -1.73 -8.09
C VAL A 22 36.78 -1.59 -6.72
N PRO A 23 36.82 -0.41 -6.07
CA PRO A 23 36.06 -0.22 -4.84
C PRO A 23 34.58 -0.40 -5.19
N ALA A 24 33.92 -1.31 -4.49
CA ALA A 24 32.48 -1.49 -4.61
C ALA A 24 31.79 -0.25 -4.06
N LEU A 25 31.57 0.74 -4.93
CA LEU A 25 30.58 1.78 -4.70
C LEU A 25 29.25 1.05 -4.58
N ALA A 26 28.74 0.96 -3.36
CA ALA A 26 27.39 0.52 -3.09
C ALA A 26 26.47 1.41 -3.93
N GLN A 27 25.89 0.85 -4.98
CA GLN A 27 24.89 1.55 -5.76
C GLN A 27 23.69 1.71 -4.84
N ASP A 28 23.33 2.96 -4.58
CA ASP A 28 22.08 3.32 -3.91
C ASP A 28 20.93 2.77 -4.77
N ALA A 29 20.51 1.55 -4.44
CA ALA A 29 19.48 0.86 -5.19
C ALA A 29 18.16 1.58 -4.87
N PRO A 30 17.41 2.06 -5.89
CA PRO A 30 16.21 2.83 -5.64
C PRO A 30 15.26 2.01 -4.77
N ALA A 31 14.98 2.52 -3.57
CA ALA A 31 14.15 1.85 -2.58
C ALA A 31 12.84 1.42 -3.24
N THR A 32 12.62 0.10 -3.33
CA THR A 32 11.52 -0.44 -4.13
C THR A 32 10.21 -0.18 -3.39
N ILE A 33 9.46 0.81 -3.87
CA ILE A 33 8.18 1.20 -3.28
C ILE A 33 7.21 0.04 -3.40
N ILE A 34 6.68 -0.45 -2.28
CA ILE A 34 5.57 -1.40 -2.28
C ILE A 34 4.26 -0.62 -2.33
N SER A 35 3.35 -1.05 -3.21
CA SER A 35 1.99 -0.53 -3.29
C SER A 35 1.00 -1.68 -3.12
N ILE A 36 -0.12 -1.41 -2.45
CA ILE A 36 -1.20 -2.39 -2.25
C ILE A 36 -2.32 -2.09 -3.24
N ILE A 37 -2.82 -3.12 -3.92
CA ILE A 37 -3.97 -3.00 -4.82
C ILE A 37 -5.25 -2.79 -3.99
N GLY A 38 -6.02 -1.76 -4.31
CA GLY A 38 -7.25 -1.42 -3.59
C GLY A 38 -8.25 -0.65 -4.46
N GLY A 39 -9.47 -0.50 -3.95
CA GLY A 39 -10.53 0.26 -4.62
C GLY A 39 -11.23 -0.46 -5.78
N LEU A 40 -11.02 -1.78 -5.93
CA LEU A 40 -11.85 -2.62 -6.79
C LEU A 40 -13.15 -3.02 -6.06
N ALA A 41 -14.17 -3.42 -6.83
CA ALA A 41 -15.37 -4.05 -6.27
C ALA A 41 -15.04 -5.40 -5.59
N PRO A 42 -15.95 -5.95 -4.76
CA PRO A 42 -15.83 -7.33 -4.28
C PRO A 42 -15.63 -8.30 -5.45
N ASP A 43 -14.73 -9.27 -5.27
CA ASP A 43 -14.35 -10.30 -6.25
C ASP A 43 -13.81 -9.80 -7.62
N ASP A 44 -13.58 -8.50 -7.79
CA ASP A 44 -12.98 -7.92 -9.00
C ASP A 44 -11.44 -7.95 -8.96
N LEU A 45 -10.82 -7.92 -10.15
CA LEU A 45 -9.37 -8.07 -10.34
C LEU A 45 -8.78 -6.93 -11.18
N LEU A 46 -7.73 -6.30 -10.67
CA LEU A 46 -6.99 -5.26 -11.38
C LEU A 46 -6.23 -5.87 -12.56
N ASN A 47 -6.54 -5.39 -13.77
CA ASN A 47 -5.85 -5.80 -15.00
C ASN A 47 -4.47 -5.11 -15.07
N ILE A 48 -3.41 -5.92 -14.99
CA ILE A 48 -2.02 -5.49 -15.24
C ILE A 48 -1.77 -5.59 -16.75
N ARG A 49 -1.36 -4.48 -17.39
CA ARG A 49 -1.31 -4.36 -18.85
C ARG A 49 0.10 -4.22 -19.41
N ALA A 50 0.36 -4.73 -20.60
CA ALA A 50 1.66 -4.63 -21.26
C ALA A 50 2.07 -3.17 -21.57
N THR A 51 1.10 -2.27 -21.73
CA THR A 51 1.32 -0.84 -21.98
C THR A 51 0.47 0.03 -21.04
N ALA A 52 0.90 1.27 -20.83
CA ALA A 52 0.18 2.28 -20.04
C ALA A 52 -1.01 2.85 -20.82
N SER A 53 -2.01 2.02 -21.06
CA SER A 53 -3.21 2.36 -21.84
C SER A 53 -4.37 1.46 -21.43
N PRO A 54 -5.64 1.94 -21.41
CA PRO A 54 -6.81 1.09 -21.22
C PRO A 54 -6.96 0.03 -22.33
N ASP A 55 -6.37 0.26 -23.51
CA ASP A 55 -6.39 -0.67 -24.65
C ASP A 55 -5.19 -1.63 -24.66
N GLY A 56 -4.24 -1.45 -23.74
CA GLY A 56 -3.06 -2.31 -23.63
C GLY A 56 -3.44 -3.76 -23.30
N LYS A 57 -2.84 -4.74 -23.99
CA LYS A 57 -3.06 -6.18 -23.74
C LYS A 57 -2.89 -6.48 -22.25
N VAL A 58 -3.86 -7.15 -21.65
CA VAL A 58 -3.76 -7.66 -20.26
C VAL A 58 -2.69 -8.76 -20.21
N ALA A 59 -1.72 -8.58 -19.31
CA ALA A 59 -0.67 -9.54 -19.00
C ALA A 59 -1.08 -10.45 -17.83
N ALA A 60 -1.70 -9.87 -16.79
CA ALA A 60 -2.20 -10.58 -15.63
C ALA A 60 -3.38 -9.87 -14.97
N ARG A 61 -3.98 -10.49 -13.97
CA ARG A 61 -5.05 -9.95 -13.13
C ARG A 61 -4.74 -10.23 -11.66
N LEU A 62 -4.79 -9.20 -10.82
CA LEU A 62 -4.45 -9.30 -9.39
C LEU A 62 -5.61 -8.78 -8.52
N PRO A 63 -5.92 -9.42 -7.38
CA PRO A 63 -7.04 -9.04 -6.52
C PRO A 63 -6.75 -7.80 -5.67
N ASN A 64 -7.78 -7.25 -5.02
CA ASN A 64 -7.63 -6.36 -3.87
C ASN A 64 -6.71 -7.00 -2.81
N GLY A 65 -5.88 -6.19 -2.15
CA GLY A 65 -4.93 -6.62 -1.13
C GLY A 65 -3.60 -7.17 -1.65
N ALA A 66 -3.46 -7.46 -2.96
CA ALA A 66 -2.19 -7.90 -3.53
C ALA A 66 -1.12 -6.81 -3.46
N ALA A 67 0.08 -7.19 -3.02
CA ALA A 67 1.23 -6.29 -2.89
C ALA A 67 2.10 -6.35 -4.16
N VAL A 68 2.37 -5.18 -4.74
CA VAL A 68 3.17 -5.03 -5.96
C VAL A 68 4.35 -4.08 -5.73
N LYS A 69 5.49 -4.37 -6.36
CA LYS A 69 6.62 -3.45 -6.49
C LYS A 69 6.25 -2.37 -7.50
N ASN A 70 6.40 -1.11 -7.15
CA ASN A 70 6.07 0.04 -7.98
C ASN A 70 7.35 0.76 -8.43
N TYR A 71 7.61 0.76 -9.74
CA TYR A 71 8.80 1.36 -10.36
C TYR A 71 8.55 2.80 -10.85
N GLY A 72 7.56 3.47 -10.26
CA GLY A 72 7.16 4.81 -10.63
C GLY A 72 6.11 4.86 -11.74
N CYS A 73 5.56 6.05 -11.93
CA CYS A 73 4.38 6.29 -12.75
C CYS A 73 4.64 7.31 -13.86
N LYS A 74 3.96 7.15 -15.00
CA LYS A 74 3.93 8.14 -16.07
C LYS A 74 2.49 8.49 -16.44
N THR A 75 2.28 9.72 -16.89
CA THR A 75 0.98 10.19 -17.37
C THR A 75 0.82 9.87 -18.86
N VAL A 76 -0.32 9.29 -19.24
CA VAL A 76 -0.73 9.06 -20.63
C VAL A 76 -2.16 9.57 -20.77
N ASN A 77 -2.39 10.53 -21.68
CA ASN A 77 -3.70 11.17 -21.89
C ASN A 77 -4.32 11.69 -20.58
N ASN A 78 -3.54 12.41 -19.76
CA ASN A 78 -3.88 12.87 -18.40
C ASN A 78 -4.19 11.79 -17.35
N TYR A 79 -4.06 10.49 -17.66
CA TYR A 79 -4.20 9.41 -16.67
C TYR A 79 -2.83 8.91 -16.19
N PRO A 80 -2.58 8.85 -14.87
CA PRO A 80 -1.35 8.27 -14.32
C PRO A 80 -1.39 6.74 -14.34
N TRP A 81 -0.33 6.14 -14.89
CA TRP A 81 -0.11 4.69 -14.96
C TRP A 81 1.23 4.36 -14.31
N CYS A 82 1.24 3.45 -13.35
CA CYS A 82 2.45 2.99 -12.68
C CYS A 82 2.95 1.68 -13.27
N LYS A 83 4.27 1.55 -13.43
CA LYS A 83 4.88 0.27 -13.80
C LYS A 83 4.99 -0.59 -12.54
N VAL A 84 4.49 -1.81 -12.61
CA VAL A 84 4.41 -2.72 -11.47
C VAL A 84 4.93 -4.11 -11.79
N GLU A 85 5.46 -4.78 -10.77
CA GLU A 85 5.81 -6.21 -10.73
C GLU A 85 5.11 -6.82 -9.51
N ASP A 86 4.52 -8.01 -9.65
CA ASP A 86 3.96 -8.72 -8.49
C ASP A 86 5.08 -9.17 -7.52
N THR A 87 4.81 -9.08 -6.22
CA THR A 87 5.76 -9.54 -5.20
C THR A 87 5.84 -11.07 -5.11
N GLN A 88 4.79 -11.78 -5.54
CA GLN A 88 4.73 -13.25 -5.49
C GLN A 88 5.21 -13.90 -6.80
N ASP A 89 4.86 -13.33 -7.97
CA ASP A 89 5.36 -13.79 -9.27
C ASP A 89 6.05 -12.66 -10.08
N ALA A 90 7.38 -12.66 -10.09
CA ALA A 90 8.20 -11.71 -10.84
C ALA A 90 8.03 -11.77 -12.37
N HIS A 91 7.33 -12.77 -12.92
CA HIS A 91 6.97 -12.78 -14.36
C HIS A 91 5.80 -11.84 -14.66
N ILE A 92 5.00 -11.46 -13.65
CA ILE A 92 3.89 -10.52 -13.78
C ILE A 92 4.43 -9.09 -13.71
N VAL A 93 4.89 -8.58 -14.86
CA VAL A 93 5.35 -7.19 -15.03
C VAL A 93 4.45 -6.45 -16.02
N GLY A 94 4.03 -5.24 -15.67
CA GLY A 94 3.23 -4.40 -16.57
C GLY A 94 2.91 -3.02 -16.01
N TRP A 95 1.76 -2.49 -16.43
CA TRP A 95 1.25 -1.17 -16.10
C TRP A 95 -0.15 -1.27 -15.50
N ALA A 96 -0.38 -0.53 -14.42
CA ALA A 96 -1.68 -0.41 -13.77
C ALA A 96 -2.07 1.07 -13.59
N PRO A 97 -3.36 1.42 -13.61
CA PRO A 97 -3.81 2.78 -13.28
C PRO A 97 -3.46 3.13 -11.84
N ALA A 98 -2.81 4.28 -11.61
CA ALA A 98 -2.30 4.65 -10.28
C ALA A 98 -3.40 4.76 -9.21
N ARG A 99 -4.65 5.05 -9.62
CA ARG A 99 -5.82 5.18 -8.73
C ARG A 99 -6.18 3.92 -7.94
N TYR A 100 -5.67 2.75 -8.35
CA TYR A 100 -5.89 1.47 -7.66
C TYR A 100 -4.66 0.99 -6.87
N LEU A 101 -3.61 1.81 -6.81
CA LEU A 101 -2.36 1.50 -6.11
C LEU A 101 -2.22 2.45 -4.92
N SER A 102 -2.50 1.93 -3.72
CA SER A 102 -2.31 2.69 -2.50
C SER A 102 -0.80 2.88 -2.25
N PRO A 103 -0.30 4.12 -2.13
CA PRO A 103 1.10 4.39 -1.84
C PRO A 103 1.35 4.20 -0.34
N ASN A 104 1.47 2.94 0.12
CA ASN A 104 1.86 2.69 1.51
C ASN A 104 2.52 1.31 1.72
N ASN A 105 3.84 1.31 1.86
CA ASN A 105 4.49 0.94 3.14
C ASN A 105 5.94 1.49 3.16
N PRO A 106 6.45 2.07 4.26
CA PRO A 106 7.84 2.48 4.36
C PRO A 106 8.78 1.28 4.40
N ALA A 107 9.93 1.38 3.71
CA ALA A 107 11.10 0.62 4.13
C ALA A 107 11.70 1.33 5.36
N PRO A 108 11.92 0.64 6.50
CA PRO A 108 12.78 1.18 7.54
C PRO A 108 14.16 1.47 6.92
N ALA A 109 14.67 2.68 7.12
CA ALA A 109 16.10 2.90 6.90
C ALA A 109 16.87 2.01 7.89
N PRO A 110 17.93 1.30 7.47
CA PRO A 110 18.75 0.57 8.43
C PRO A 110 19.36 1.56 9.42
N GLU A 111 19.05 1.36 10.70
CA GLU A 111 19.49 2.18 11.83
C GLU A 111 20.98 1.96 12.14
N ASP A 112 21.88 2.35 11.25
CA ASP A 112 23.32 2.32 11.53
C ASP A 112 24.09 3.47 10.85
N ALA A 113 23.77 4.69 11.30
CA ALA A 113 24.63 5.87 11.13
C ALA A 113 24.29 6.91 12.21
N ALA A 114 24.82 6.72 13.41
CA ALA A 114 24.88 7.81 14.40
C ALA A 114 25.77 8.94 13.85
N VAL A 115 25.18 10.07 13.48
CA VAL A 115 25.94 11.26 13.04
C VAL A 115 25.91 12.30 14.16
N PRO A 116 27.06 12.64 14.78
CA PRO A 116 27.12 13.75 15.73
C PRO A 116 26.92 15.07 14.99
N ALA A 117 26.06 15.93 15.51
CA ALA A 117 25.76 17.23 14.93
C ALA A 117 26.90 18.24 15.15
N THR A 118 27.79 18.37 14.17
CA THR A 118 28.76 19.47 14.05
C THR A 118 28.99 19.74 12.56
N GLU A 119 28.45 20.84 12.01
CA GLU A 119 29.20 22.09 11.77
C GLU A 119 28.33 23.12 11.03
N ALA A 120 28.54 24.41 11.32
CA ALA A 120 27.74 25.49 10.74
C ALA A 120 28.19 25.86 9.31
N ARG A 121 27.25 26.30 8.47
CA ARG A 121 27.56 27.02 7.21
C ARG A 121 27.23 28.51 7.34
N PRO A 122 28.10 29.42 6.86
CA PRO A 122 27.85 30.86 6.89
C PRO A 122 26.79 31.29 5.86
N PRO A 123 26.15 32.46 6.04
CA PRO A 123 25.12 32.94 5.13
C PRO A 123 25.72 33.34 3.77
N GLN A 124 25.07 32.91 2.69
CA GLN A 124 25.45 33.27 1.33
C GLN A 124 24.44 34.28 0.78
N GLU A 125 24.85 35.55 0.72
CA GLU A 125 24.04 36.66 0.25
C GLU A 125 24.05 36.73 -1.28
N ALA A 126 22.87 36.64 -1.92
CA ALA A 126 22.70 36.84 -3.36
C ALA A 126 21.31 37.42 -3.65
N ASN A 127 21.25 38.69 -4.03
CA ASN A 127 20.02 39.39 -4.41
C ASN A 127 19.50 38.90 -5.77
N ALA A 128 18.26 38.41 -5.82
CA ALA A 128 17.39 38.37 -7.00
C ALA A 128 15.92 38.41 -6.54
N PRO A 129 15.02 39.16 -7.20
CA PRO A 129 13.66 39.36 -6.72
C PRO A 129 12.77 38.13 -6.99
N GLU A 130 12.14 37.60 -5.95
CA GLU A 130 11.10 36.58 -6.06
C GLU A 130 9.82 37.13 -6.72
N PRO A 131 9.10 36.31 -7.51
CA PRO A 131 7.70 36.59 -7.84
C PRO A 131 6.86 36.66 -6.56
N SER A 132 5.92 37.60 -6.48
CA SER A 132 5.07 37.78 -5.30
C SER A 132 4.19 36.54 -5.03
N GLU A 133 4.61 35.70 -4.08
CA GLU A 133 3.79 34.62 -3.54
C GLU A 133 2.63 35.23 -2.73
N GLU A 134 1.39 35.00 -3.16
CA GLU A 134 0.21 35.34 -2.33
C GLU A 134 0.27 34.53 -1.03
N PRO A 135 0.01 35.14 0.14
CA PRO A 135 0.19 34.46 1.42
C PRO A 135 -0.78 33.28 1.52
N GLN A 136 -0.23 32.07 1.48
CA GLN A 136 -1.01 30.85 1.71
C GLN A 136 -1.71 30.95 3.07
N PRO A 137 -2.99 30.53 3.18
CA PRO A 137 -3.76 30.73 4.39
C PRO A 137 -3.14 29.94 5.55
N ASP A 138 -2.66 30.65 6.58
CA ASP A 138 -2.05 30.05 7.77
C ASP A 138 -3.10 29.24 8.56
N ILE A 139 -3.14 27.94 8.29
CA ILE A 139 -4.01 26.98 8.96
C ILE A 139 -3.65 26.87 10.46
N ALA A 140 -2.37 27.03 10.83
CA ALA A 140 -1.95 26.98 12.23
C ALA A 140 -2.42 28.21 13.02
N ALA A 141 -2.46 29.40 12.41
CA ALA A 141 -3.10 30.58 13.01
C ALA A 141 -4.61 30.38 13.19
N ARG A 142 -5.29 29.70 12.26
CA ARG A 142 -6.74 29.44 12.34
C ARG A 142 -7.13 28.38 13.37
N LEU A 143 -6.30 27.38 13.59
CA LEU A 143 -6.55 26.30 14.56
C LEU A 143 -6.15 26.69 16.00
N GLY A 144 -5.54 27.86 16.17
CA GLY A 144 -4.92 28.27 17.42
C GLY A 144 -3.52 27.65 17.52
N ARG A 145 -2.49 28.49 17.61
CA ARG A 145 -1.10 28.03 17.72
C ARG A 145 -0.88 27.33 19.07
N SER A 146 -1.11 26.03 19.09
CA SER A 146 -0.57 25.10 20.06
C SER A 146 0.58 24.35 19.41
N GLU A 147 1.72 24.25 20.10
CA GLU A 147 2.80 23.34 19.70
C GLU A 147 2.22 21.94 19.45
N PRO A 148 2.70 21.19 18.44
CA PRO A 148 2.36 19.77 18.31
C PRO A 148 2.67 19.07 19.64
N ALA A 149 1.66 18.43 20.24
CA ALA A 149 1.87 17.64 21.44
C ALA A 149 2.88 16.53 21.15
N ASP A 150 3.80 16.27 22.10
CA ASP A 150 4.72 15.14 22.00
C ASP A 150 3.92 13.85 21.76
N PRO A 151 4.34 13.01 20.80
CA PRO A 151 3.64 11.76 20.53
C PRO A 151 3.68 10.86 21.77
N PRO A 152 2.58 10.12 22.06
CA PRO A 152 2.53 9.24 23.22
C PRO A 152 3.65 8.19 23.14
N SER A 153 4.21 7.82 24.28
CA SER A 153 5.29 6.82 24.28
C SER A 153 4.75 5.44 23.89
N ALA A 154 5.64 4.55 23.45
CA ALA A 154 5.27 3.16 23.17
C ALA A 154 4.62 2.46 24.40
N ALA A 155 4.98 2.87 25.63
CA ALA A 155 4.36 2.37 26.85
C ALA A 155 2.92 2.88 27.02
N ASP A 156 2.65 4.16 26.73
CA ASP A 156 1.30 4.74 26.81
C ASP A 156 0.38 4.11 25.76
N ILE A 157 0.87 3.95 24.53
CA ILE A 157 0.16 3.25 23.44
C ILE A 157 -0.19 1.82 23.85
N SER A 158 0.78 1.10 24.45
CA SER A 158 0.57 -0.27 24.92
C SER A 158 -0.45 -0.34 26.07
N ALA A 159 -0.44 0.63 26.99
CA ALA A 159 -1.38 0.71 28.10
C ALA A 159 -2.81 0.96 27.62
N VAL A 160 -3.01 1.90 26.69
CA VAL A 160 -4.32 2.17 26.09
C VAL A 160 -4.84 0.96 25.31
N ALA A 161 -3.99 0.30 24.52
CA ALA A 161 -4.38 -0.90 23.77
C ALA A 161 -4.81 -2.07 24.68
N MET A 162 -4.13 -2.27 25.81
CA MET A 162 -4.54 -3.30 26.79
C MET A 162 -5.87 -2.95 27.48
N GLN A 163 -6.13 -1.68 27.77
CA GLN A 163 -7.38 -1.22 28.38
C GLN A 163 -8.57 -1.40 27.42
N ASP A 164 -8.40 -1.03 26.15
CA ASP A 164 -9.44 -1.21 25.12
C ASP A 164 -9.76 -2.69 24.87
N ALA A 165 -8.72 -3.53 24.75
CA ALA A 165 -8.89 -4.98 24.64
C ALA A 165 -9.66 -5.59 25.83
N TYR A 166 -9.43 -5.09 27.05
CA TYR A 166 -10.14 -5.54 28.25
C TYR A 166 -11.61 -5.06 28.26
N ALA A 167 -11.87 -3.82 27.85
CA ALA A 167 -13.23 -3.29 27.70
C ALA A 167 -14.04 -4.06 26.64
N LEU A 168 -13.42 -4.35 25.49
CA LEU A 168 -14.00 -5.19 24.43
C LEU A 168 -14.29 -6.61 24.93
N ALA A 169 -13.38 -7.22 25.70
CA ALA A 169 -13.62 -8.54 26.29
C ALA A 169 -14.80 -8.54 27.27
N PHE A 170 -14.96 -7.48 28.09
CA PHE A 170 -16.11 -7.33 28.98
C PHE A 170 -17.43 -7.16 28.22
N ALA A 171 -17.44 -6.34 27.16
CA ALA A 171 -18.60 -6.22 26.28
C ALA A 171 -18.96 -7.56 25.60
N ALA A 172 -17.95 -8.31 25.15
CA ALA A 172 -18.11 -9.62 24.54
C ALA A 172 -18.67 -10.68 25.52
N SER A 173 -18.31 -10.63 26.80
CA SER A 173 -18.92 -11.51 27.81
C SER A 173 -20.38 -11.16 28.14
N ALA A 174 -20.77 -9.88 28.09
CA ALA A 174 -22.13 -9.44 28.36
C ALA A 174 -23.13 -9.88 27.27
N ILE A 175 -22.69 -9.93 26.00
CA ILE A 175 -23.54 -10.41 24.89
C ILE A 175 -23.72 -11.94 24.91
N THR A 176 -22.77 -12.72 25.43
CA THR A 176 -22.92 -14.19 25.51
C THR A 176 -23.93 -14.65 26.56
N GLU A 177 -24.29 -13.80 27.53
CA GLU A 177 -25.33 -14.10 28.53
C GLU A 177 -26.72 -13.55 28.11
N SER A 178 -26.77 -12.78 27.02
CA SER A 178 -27.96 -12.10 26.54
C SER A 178 -28.48 -12.73 25.25
N ASP A 179 -29.22 -13.84 25.37
CA ASP A 179 -30.01 -14.45 24.27
C ASP A 179 -31.26 -13.60 23.94
N THR A 180 -31.02 -12.29 23.73
CA THR A 180 -32.04 -11.27 23.50
C THR A 180 -32.19 -11.07 22.00
N PRO A 181 -33.42 -11.17 21.44
CA PRO A 181 -33.66 -10.88 20.03
C PRO A 181 -33.14 -9.49 19.66
N ALA A 182 -32.55 -9.36 18.47
CA ALA A 182 -32.02 -8.09 17.98
C ALA A 182 -33.10 -6.99 18.08
N PRO A 183 -32.76 -5.79 18.61
CA PRO A 183 -33.75 -4.75 18.93
C PRO A 183 -34.52 -4.22 17.71
N ASP A 184 -34.01 -4.49 16.50
CA ASP A 184 -34.56 -4.00 15.23
C ASP A 184 -35.83 -4.76 14.79
N ALA A 185 -36.17 -5.88 15.44
CA ALA A 185 -37.32 -6.71 15.07
C ALA A 185 -38.70 -6.14 15.51
N ALA A 186 -38.73 -5.05 16.30
CA ALA A 186 -39.96 -4.54 16.91
C ALA A 186 -40.83 -3.66 15.99
N ASP A 187 -40.22 -2.82 15.13
CA ASP A 187 -40.94 -1.73 14.43
C ASP A 187 -41.32 -2.02 12.96
N GLY A 188 -40.90 -3.16 12.41
CA GLY A 188 -41.29 -3.62 11.08
C GLY A 188 -40.67 -2.86 9.89
N ILE A 189 -40.55 -3.57 8.77
CA ILE A 189 -39.87 -3.09 7.57
C ILE A 189 -40.88 -2.37 6.64
N PRO A 190 -40.54 -1.21 6.06
CA PRO A 190 -41.38 -0.56 5.06
C PRO A 190 -41.53 -1.44 3.81
N CYS A 191 -42.77 -1.74 3.42
CA CYS A 191 -43.14 -2.69 2.38
C CYS A 191 -44.37 -2.20 1.58
N ALA A 192 -44.58 -2.73 0.37
CA ALA A 192 -45.82 -2.56 -0.38
C ALA A 192 -46.18 -3.88 -1.06
N ARG A 193 -47.45 -4.31 -0.95
CA ARG A 193 -47.90 -5.61 -1.50
C ARG A 193 -48.22 -5.55 -3.00
N ARG A 194 -48.38 -4.35 -3.59
CA ARG A 194 -48.61 -4.13 -5.02
C ARG A 194 -47.91 -2.85 -5.49
N ILE A 195 -47.53 -2.82 -6.77
CA ILE A 195 -46.98 -1.62 -7.43
C ILE A 195 -47.99 -0.47 -7.31
N GLY A 196 -47.50 0.71 -6.88
CA GLY A 196 -48.32 1.92 -6.73
C GLY A 196 -49.06 2.06 -5.39
N GLN A 197 -48.92 1.12 -4.45
CA GLN A 197 -49.42 1.31 -3.07
C GLN A 197 -48.44 2.16 -2.23
N PRO A 198 -48.94 2.98 -1.28
CA PRO A 198 -48.08 3.62 -0.28
C PRO A 198 -47.41 2.54 0.59
N MET A 199 -46.18 2.81 1.04
CA MET A 199 -45.47 1.86 1.90
C MET A 199 -46.11 1.77 3.29
N THR A 200 -46.39 0.55 3.72
CA THR A 200 -46.86 0.19 5.08
C THR A 200 -45.72 -0.49 5.86
N ARG A 201 -45.88 -0.70 7.16
CA ARG A 201 -44.97 -1.55 7.94
C ARG A 201 -45.41 -3.00 7.82
N CYS A 202 -44.54 -3.87 7.30
CA CYS A 202 -44.72 -5.32 7.39
C CYS A 202 -43.99 -5.84 8.63
N LEU A 203 -44.54 -6.88 9.25
CA LEU A 203 -43.79 -7.65 10.24
C LEU A 203 -42.85 -8.62 9.50
N ILE A 204 -41.65 -8.79 10.04
CA ILE A 204 -40.68 -9.78 9.55
C ILE A 204 -40.38 -10.76 10.70
N SER A 205 -40.33 -12.04 10.37
CA SER A 205 -39.83 -13.09 11.26
C SER A 205 -38.83 -13.96 10.51
N VAL A 206 -37.79 -14.40 11.23
CA VAL A 206 -36.76 -15.30 10.71
C VAL A 206 -36.69 -16.51 11.62
N ALA A 207 -37.03 -17.68 11.09
CA ALA A 207 -36.85 -18.96 11.76
C ALA A 207 -35.58 -19.62 11.22
N HIS A 208 -34.74 -20.15 12.11
CA HIS A 208 -33.53 -20.90 11.75
C HIS A 208 -33.79 -22.39 11.98
N GLU A 209 -33.75 -23.20 10.93
CA GLU A 209 -33.93 -24.65 11.02
C GLU A 209 -32.78 -25.39 10.32
N ALA A 210 -32.05 -26.20 11.09
CA ALA A 210 -31.05 -27.15 10.61
C ALA A 210 -29.95 -26.62 9.65
N GLY A 211 -29.68 -25.32 9.66
CA GLY A 211 -28.68 -24.66 8.81
C GLY A 211 -29.27 -23.73 7.74
N ASP A 212 -30.58 -23.78 7.51
CA ASP A 212 -31.32 -22.85 6.65
C ASP A 212 -32.05 -21.77 7.47
N SER A 213 -32.31 -20.62 6.84
CA SER A 213 -33.08 -19.51 7.41
C SER A 213 -34.36 -19.28 6.61
N VAL A 214 -35.52 -19.46 7.23
CA VAL A 214 -36.83 -19.17 6.66
C VAL A 214 -37.25 -17.75 7.04
N VAL A 215 -37.30 -16.85 6.06
CA VAL A 215 -37.74 -15.46 6.24
C VAL A 215 -39.21 -15.32 5.84
N THR A 216 -40.06 -14.90 6.77
CA THR A 216 -41.48 -14.62 6.53
C THR A 216 -41.76 -13.14 6.70
N VAL A 217 -42.50 -12.55 5.74
CA VAL A 217 -42.91 -11.15 5.77
C VAL A 217 -44.44 -11.08 5.65
N THR A 218 -45.11 -10.40 6.59
CA THR A 218 -46.57 -10.27 6.66
C THR A 218 -47.03 -8.81 6.63
#